data_AF-A0A2T0BQ34-F1
#
_entry.id   AF-A0A2T0BQ34-F1
#
_cell.length_a   1.000
_cell.length_b   1.000
_cell.length_c   1.000
_cell.angle_alpha   90.00
_cell.angle_beta   90.00
_cell.angle_gamma   90.00
#
_symmetry.space_group_name_H-M   'P 1'
#
loop_
_entity.id
_entity.type
_entity.pdbx_description
1 polymer ?
#
loop_
_entity_poly.entity_id
_entity_poly.type
_entity_poly.pdbx_seq_one_letter_code
_entity_poly.pdbx_strand_id
1 'polypeptide(L)'
;MVIHKCEYCGKERQYKYPSLVRKYCSLSCAKAALRGTKPGKRIKLKCPVCGKAFEELESKIKYREIHQHIFNHYCSVKCAKLAQRKRIVKHCEMCGKSFEVQRNSKQRFCSVNCVNKYKKKSGKYKKNGYWYENGYKVLYVEGNKCIKEHIKVMEEHMGRKLKKNEVVHHINGNKSDNRLQNLKLMTREEHSSYHRKLELKNGKKLFKRVG
;
A
#
# COMPACT_ATOMS: atom_id res chain seq x y z
N MET A 1 -2.73 -35.15 47.49
CA MET A 1 -1.77 -35.34 46.38
C MET A 1 -2.19 -36.58 45.59
N VAL A 2 -2.06 -36.58 44.27
CA VAL A 2 -2.48 -37.69 43.39
C VAL A 2 -1.24 -38.35 42.81
N ILE A 3 -1.11 -39.67 42.94
CA ILE A 3 -0.03 -40.44 42.32
C ILE A 3 -0.54 -41.04 41.02
N HIS A 4 0.21 -40.88 39.93
CA HIS A 4 -0.13 -41.46 38.63
C HIS A 4 1.09 -42.14 38.01
N LYS A 5 0.86 -43.31 37.41
CA LYS A 5 1.88 -44.13 36.78
C LYS A 5 2.04 -43.77 35.30
N CYS A 6 3.28 -43.57 34.85
CA CYS A 6 3.57 -43.34 33.44
C CYS A 6 3.21 -44.59 32.61
N GLU A 7 2.37 -44.43 31.59
CA GLU A 7 1.98 -45.55 30.73
C GLU A 7 3.09 -46.09 29.82
N TYR A 8 4.22 -45.39 29.71
CA TYR A 8 5.36 -45.84 28.90
C TYR A 8 6.45 -46.53 29.73
N CYS A 9 6.97 -45.86 30.76
CA CYS A 9 8.10 -46.38 31.55
C CYS A 9 7.70 -46.91 32.93
N GLY A 10 6.41 -46.87 33.28
CA GLY A 10 5.90 -47.37 34.56
C GLY A 10 6.29 -46.56 35.80
N LYS A 11 7.05 -45.48 35.67
CA LYS A 11 7.43 -44.63 36.82
C LYS A 11 6.24 -43.89 37.39
N GLU A 12 6.14 -43.85 38.71
CA GLU A 12 5.12 -43.08 39.43
C GLU A 12 5.54 -41.62 39.59
N ARG A 13 4.56 -40.73 39.48
CA ARG A 13 4.76 -39.30 39.68
C ARG A 13 3.66 -38.73 40.54
N GLN A 14 4.05 -37.92 41.51
CA GLN A 14 3.13 -37.24 42.41
C GLN A 14 2.71 -35.88 41.83
N TYR A 15 1.42 -35.62 41.84
CA TYR A 15 0.79 -34.39 41.35
C TYR A 15 0.04 -33.70 42.49
N LYS A 16 0.14 -32.37 42.52
CA LYS A 16 -0.59 -31.55 43.50
C LYS A 16 -2.10 -31.59 43.26
N TYR A 17 -2.53 -31.62 41.99
CA TYR A 17 -3.95 -31.57 41.58
C TYR A 17 -4.27 -32.61 40.49
N PRO A 18 -5.50 -33.18 40.46
CA PRO A 18 -5.94 -34.10 39.41
C PRO A 18 -5.82 -33.53 37.98
N SER A 19 -6.10 -32.24 37.78
CA SER A 19 -6.02 -31.58 36.46
C SER A 19 -4.62 -31.54 35.85
N LEU A 20 -3.57 -31.75 36.66
CA LEU A 20 -2.18 -31.79 36.21
C LEU A 20 -1.71 -33.20 35.84
N VAL A 21 -2.50 -34.22 36.13
CA VAL A 21 -2.14 -35.61 35.84
C VAL A 21 -1.94 -35.77 34.33
N ARG A 22 -0.78 -36.32 33.95
CA ARG A 22 -0.42 -36.58 32.56
C ARG A 22 -0.27 -38.07 32.35
N LYS A 23 -0.65 -38.53 31.16
CA LYS A 23 -0.49 -39.90 30.68
C LYS A 23 0.96 -40.42 30.77
N TYR A 24 1.92 -39.54 30.53
CA TYR A 24 3.35 -39.86 30.53
C TYR A 24 4.11 -38.95 31.49
N CYS A 25 5.15 -39.48 32.15
CA CYS A 25 5.94 -38.74 33.12
C CYS A 25 6.85 -37.66 32.50
N SER A 26 7.16 -37.74 31.20
CA SER A 26 8.04 -36.79 30.51
C SER A 26 7.70 -36.67 29.02
N LEU A 27 8.17 -35.58 28.39
CA LEU A 27 8.08 -35.41 26.93
C LEU A 27 8.84 -36.53 26.19
N SER A 28 9.94 -37.04 26.75
CA SER A 28 10.68 -38.17 26.19
C SER A 28 9.85 -39.46 26.19
N CYS A 29 9.17 -39.79 27.29
CA CYS A 29 8.28 -40.94 27.38
C CYS A 29 7.08 -40.80 26.44
N ALA A 30 6.50 -39.59 26.34
CA ALA A 30 5.41 -39.32 25.41
C ALA A 30 5.84 -39.50 23.95
N LYS A 31 7.02 -38.97 23.57
CA LYS A 31 7.58 -39.16 22.22
C LYS A 31 7.91 -40.62 21.94
N ALA A 32 8.45 -41.34 22.93
CA ALA A 32 8.80 -42.75 22.80
C ALA A 32 7.56 -43.64 22.62
N ALA A 33 6.49 -43.39 23.39
CA ALA A 33 5.20 -44.06 23.21
C ALA A 33 4.55 -43.80 21.84
N LEU A 34 4.88 -42.67 21.20
CA LEU A 34 4.40 -42.33 19.86
C LEU A 34 5.33 -42.83 18.73
N ARG A 35 6.51 -43.39 19.04
CA ARG A 35 7.42 -43.91 17.99
C ARG A 35 6.76 -45.09 17.28
N GLY A 36 6.72 -45.03 15.95
CA GLY A 36 6.09 -46.07 15.12
C GLY A 36 4.58 -45.92 14.94
N THR A 37 3.94 -44.96 15.62
CA THR A 37 2.53 -44.64 15.33
C THR A 37 2.41 -43.97 13.96
N LYS A 38 1.44 -44.41 13.14
CA LYS A 38 1.21 -43.80 11.82
C LYS A 38 0.72 -42.37 12.01
N PRO A 39 1.25 -41.38 11.26
CA PRO A 39 0.74 -40.02 11.30
C PRO A 39 -0.74 -40.02 10.88
N GLY A 40 -1.55 -39.21 11.56
CA GLY A 40 -2.97 -39.13 11.24
C GLY A 40 -3.20 -38.70 9.79
N LYS A 41 -4.28 -39.21 9.19
CA LYS A 41 -4.66 -38.94 7.79
C LYS A 41 -4.87 -37.44 7.57
N ARG A 42 -4.26 -36.90 6.53
CA ARG A 42 -4.43 -35.50 6.09
C ARG A 42 -5.34 -35.44 4.88
N ILE A 43 -6.24 -34.47 4.87
CA ILE A 43 -7.21 -34.24 3.80
C ILE A 43 -6.91 -32.91 3.14
N LYS A 44 -6.95 -32.88 1.80
CA LYS A 44 -6.81 -31.67 0.99
C LYS A 44 -8.14 -30.91 0.98
N LEU A 45 -8.09 -29.64 1.36
CA LEU A 45 -9.23 -28.73 1.46
C LEU A 45 -9.00 -27.49 0.59
N LYS A 46 -10.09 -26.85 0.18
CA LYS A 46 -10.06 -25.59 -0.56
C LYS A 46 -10.49 -24.44 0.33
N CYS A 47 -9.66 -23.40 0.42
CA CYS A 47 -9.99 -22.22 1.22
C CYS A 47 -11.11 -21.42 0.54
N PRO A 48 -12.26 -21.15 1.20
CA PRO A 48 -13.37 -20.43 0.59
C PRO A 48 -13.06 -18.94 0.32
N VAL A 49 -11.99 -18.39 0.92
CA VAL A 49 -11.63 -16.97 0.78
C VAL A 49 -10.68 -16.73 -0.39
N CYS A 50 -9.65 -17.57 -0.56
CA CYS A 50 -8.60 -17.36 -1.56
C CYS A 50 -8.52 -18.47 -2.61
N GLY A 51 -9.31 -19.54 -2.47
CA GLY A 51 -9.33 -20.68 -3.38
C GLY A 51 -8.12 -21.61 -3.30
N LYS A 52 -7.09 -21.29 -2.50
CA LYS A 52 -5.88 -22.11 -2.37
C LYS A 52 -6.19 -23.45 -1.72
N ALA A 53 -5.55 -24.50 -2.26
CA ALA A 53 -5.54 -25.83 -1.65
C ALA A 53 -4.59 -25.85 -0.44
N PHE A 54 -4.99 -26.55 0.62
CA PHE A 54 -4.18 -26.77 1.81
C PHE A 54 -4.55 -28.11 2.45
N GLU A 55 -3.71 -28.62 3.35
CA GLU A 55 -3.93 -29.89 4.03
C GLU A 55 -4.21 -29.68 5.51
N GLU A 56 -5.21 -30.40 6.03
CA GLU A 56 -5.52 -30.41 7.46
C GLU A 56 -5.78 -31.85 7.94
N LEU A 57 -5.55 -32.10 9.23
CA LEU A 57 -5.70 -33.43 9.82
C LEU A 57 -7.18 -33.81 9.88
N GLU A 58 -7.54 -35.01 9.45
CA GLU A 58 -8.95 -35.47 9.42
C GLU A 58 -9.62 -35.38 10.79
N SER A 59 -8.91 -35.75 11.86
CA SER A 59 -9.44 -35.64 13.23
C SER A 59 -9.73 -34.19 13.63
N LYS A 60 -8.96 -33.23 13.13
CA LYS A 60 -9.16 -31.79 13.39
C LYS A 60 -10.36 -31.24 12.60
N ILE A 61 -10.62 -31.77 11.42
CA ILE A 61 -11.81 -31.45 10.62
C ILE A 61 -13.04 -31.94 11.37
N LYS A 62 -13.11 -33.24 11.68
CA LYS A 62 -14.22 -33.85 12.43
C LYS A 62 -14.49 -33.16 13.76
N TYR A 63 -13.45 -32.84 14.53
CA TYR A 63 -13.58 -32.14 15.80
C TYR A 63 -14.26 -30.77 15.65
N ARG A 64 -13.90 -29.98 14.62
CA ARG A 64 -14.48 -28.66 14.37
C ARG A 64 -15.92 -28.74 13.88
N GLU A 65 -16.23 -29.73 13.05
CA GLU A 65 -17.59 -29.98 12.58
C GLU A 65 -18.53 -30.34 13.74
N ILE A 66 -18.08 -31.22 14.64
CA ILE A 66 -18.88 -31.71 15.77
C ILE A 66 -19.00 -30.68 16.88
N HIS A 67 -17.89 -30.13 17.37
CA HIS A 67 -17.90 -29.32 18.60
C HIS A 67 -17.98 -27.81 18.36
N GLN A 68 -17.63 -27.33 17.17
CA GLN A 68 -17.65 -25.90 16.86
C GLN A 68 -18.72 -25.54 15.82
N HIS A 69 -19.35 -26.54 15.18
CA HIS A 69 -20.27 -26.36 14.07
C HIS A 69 -19.67 -25.49 12.93
N ILE A 70 -18.34 -25.53 12.78
CA ILE A 70 -17.61 -24.77 11.76
C ILE A 70 -17.30 -25.71 10.60
N PHE A 71 -18.03 -25.54 9.50
CA PHE A 71 -17.79 -26.27 8.25
C PHE A 71 -16.70 -25.64 7.38
N ASN A 72 -16.44 -24.34 7.56
CA ASN A 72 -15.49 -23.61 6.72
C ASN A 72 -14.07 -23.66 7.30
N HIS A 73 -13.16 -24.27 6.53
CA HIS A 73 -11.74 -24.33 6.85
C HIS A 73 -10.93 -23.35 6.00
N TYR A 74 -9.93 -22.71 6.62
CA TYR A 74 -9.15 -21.66 5.97
C TYR A 74 -7.67 -22.02 5.95
N CYS A 75 -6.99 -21.73 4.84
CA CYS A 75 -5.56 -22.01 4.68
C CYS A 75 -4.65 -21.19 5.62
N SER A 76 -5.18 -20.14 6.27
CA SER A 76 -4.42 -19.28 7.18
C SER A 76 -5.33 -18.48 8.10
N VAL A 77 -4.78 -18.00 9.22
CA VAL A 77 -5.43 -17.05 10.13
C VAL A 77 -5.88 -15.78 9.39
N LYS A 78 -5.10 -15.34 8.39
CA LYS A 78 -5.46 -14.18 7.54
C LYS A 78 -6.76 -14.44 6.79
N CYS A 79 -6.91 -15.61 6.16
CA CYS A 79 -8.13 -15.99 5.45
C CYS A 79 -9.32 -16.15 6.41
N ALA A 80 -9.14 -16.75 7.58
CA ALA A 80 -10.18 -16.84 8.59
C ALA A 80 -10.70 -15.45 9.02
N LYS A 81 -9.78 -14.51 9.30
CA LYS A 81 -10.14 -13.13 9.65
C LYS A 81 -10.84 -12.40 8.50
N LEU A 82 -10.45 -12.66 7.26
CA LEU A 82 -11.09 -12.08 6.07
C LEU A 82 -12.53 -12.56 5.92
N ALA A 83 -12.80 -13.84 6.15
CA ALA A 83 -14.16 -14.40 6.09
C ALA A 83 -15.10 -13.82 7.15
N GLN A 84 -14.56 -13.47 8.32
CA GLN A 84 -15.33 -12.89 9.43
C GLN A 84 -15.69 -11.41 9.25
N ARG A 85 -15.12 -10.71 8.24
CA ARG A 85 -15.38 -9.28 8.03
C ARG A 85 -16.80 -9.04 7.54
N LYS A 86 -17.64 -8.43 8.38
CA LYS A 86 -18.99 -7.97 7.99
C LYS A 86 -18.88 -6.85 6.94
N ARG A 87 -19.44 -7.10 5.75
CA ARG A 87 -19.61 -6.10 4.70
C ARG A 87 -21.00 -5.47 4.81
N ILE A 88 -21.08 -4.19 4.44
CA ILE A 88 -22.33 -3.45 4.32
C ILE A 88 -22.44 -2.90 2.90
N VAL A 89 -23.66 -2.75 2.42
CA VAL A 89 -23.94 -2.10 1.15
C VAL A 89 -24.03 -0.59 1.38
N LYS A 90 -23.35 0.19 0.54
CA LYS A 90 -23.47 1.65 0.47
C LYS A 90 -23.88 2.07 -0.95
N HIS A 91 -24.46 3.25 -1.07
CA HIS A 91 -24.76 3.86 -2.37
C HIS A 91 -23.71 4.91 -2.72
N CYS A 92 -23.27 4.90 -3.98
CA CYS A 92 -22.29 5.86 -4.48
C CYS A 92 -22.94 7.25 -4.57
N GLU A 93 -22.38 8.24 -3.88
CA GLU A 93 -22.90 9.61 -3.87
C GLU A 93 -22.82 10.32 -5.24
N MET A 94 -22.17 9.71 -6.24
CA MET A 94 -22.11 10.26 -7.60
C MET A 94 -23.00 9.59 -8.62
N CYS A 95 -23.18 8.28 -8.54
CA CYS A 95 -23.90 7.51 -9.56
C CYS A 95 -25.03 6.65 -9.01
N GLY A 96 -25.28 6.69 -7.70
CA GLY A 96 -26.35 5.93 -7.02
C GLY A 96 -26.09 4.42 -6.89
N LYS A 97 -25.15 3.86 -7.67
CA LYS A 97 -24.86 2.41 -7.67
C LYS A 97 -24.53 1.90 -6.26
N SER A 98 -25.11 0.76 -5.91
CA SER A 98 -24.79 0.02 -4.69
C SER A 98 -23.41 -0.63 -4.80
N PHE A 99 -22.65 -0.63 -3.70
CA PHE A 99 -21.36 -1.30 -3.62
C PHE A 99 -21.08 -1.76 -2.19
N GLU A 100 -20.33 -2.87 -2.06
CA GLU A 100 -19.98 -3.45 -0.76
C GLU A 100 -18.72 -2.82 -0.17
N VAL A 101 -18.77 -2.49 1.12
CA VAL A 101 -17.61 -2.02 1.88
C VAL A 101 -17.56 -2.64 3.27
N GLN A 102 -16.43 -2.50 3.94
CA GLN A 102 -16.35 -2.80 5.37
C GLN A 102 -17.22 -1.83 6.17
N ARG A 103 -17.82 -2.31 7.27
CA ARG A 103 -18.69 -1.51 8.16
C ARG A 103 -18.12 -0.14 8.55
N ASN A 104 -16.81 -0.08 8.83
CA ASN A 104 -16.13 1.15 9.27
C ASN A 104 -15.47 1.94 8.11
N SER A 105 -15.75 1.60 6.85
CA SER A 105 -15.16 2.28 5.72
C SER A 105 -15.72 3.70 5.55
N LYS A 106 -14.84 4.70 5.46
CA LYS A 106 -15.18 6.09 5.09
C LYS A 106 -15.42 6.28 3.58
N GLN A 107 -15.39 5.20 2.79
CA GLN A 107 -15.59 5.27 1.34
C GLN A 107 -17.02 5.70 0.99
N ARG A 108 -17.11 6.73 0.15
CA ARG A 108 -18.35 7.39 -0.30
C ARG A 108 -18.72 7.08 -1.76
N PHE A 109 -17.77 6.56 -2.54
CA PHE A 109 -17.91 6.37 -3.99
C PHE A 109 -17.52 4.95 -4.39
N CYS A 110 -18.18 4.41 -5.42
CA CYS A 110 -17.93 3.06 -5.91
C CYS A 110 -16.60 2.92 -6.68
N SER A 111 -16.04 4.01 -7.21
CA SER A 111 -14.79 3.98 -7.99
C SER A 111 -14.06 5.32 -8.01
N VAL A 112 -12.77 5.29 -8.37
CA VAL A 112 -11.93 6.49 -8.58
C VAL A 112 -12.54 7.41 -9.64
N ASN A 113 -13.17 6.84 -10.67
CA ASN A 113 -13.85 7.62 -11.70
C ASN A 113 -15.01 8.44 -11.12
N CYS A 114 -15.80 7.85 -10.21
CA CYS A 114 -16.86 8.58 -9.51
C CYS A 114 -16.29 9.68 -8.61
N VAL A 115 -15.19 9.41 -7.88
CA VAL A 115 -14.49 10.45 -7.11
C VAL A 115 -14.10 11.63 -7.99
N ASN A 116 -13.51 11.37 -9.15
CA ASN A 116 -13.06 12.42 -10.08
C ASN A 116 -14.24 13.20 -10.67
N LYS A 117 -15.33 12.52 -11.06
CA LYS A 117 -16.56 13.19 -11.51
C LYS A 117 -17.17 14.07 -10.40
N TYR A 118 -17.19 13.61 -9.14
CA TYR A 118 -17.64 14.41 -8.00
C TYR A 118 -16.81 15.67 -7.82
N LYS A 119 -15.48 15.55 -7.86
CA LYS A 119 -14.55 16.69 -7.72
C LYS A 119 -14.74 17.73 -8.82
N LYS A 120 -14.99 17.29 -10.06
CA LYS A 120 -15.31 18.18 -11.19
C LYS A 120 -16.64 18.91 -10.98
N LYS A 121 -17.70 18.18 -10.58
CA LYS A 121 -19.05 18.76 -10.34
C LYS A 121 -19.09 19.72 -9.16
N SER A 122 -18.38 19.42 -8.08
CA SER A 122 -18.37 20.21 -6.83
C SER A 122 -17.53 21.49 -6.89
N GLY A 123 -16.91 21.82 -8.02
CA GLY A 123 -16.06 23.01 -8.16
C GLY A 123 -14.73 22.96 -7.38
N LYS A 124 -14.47 21.90 -6.60
CA LYS A 124 -13.21 21.68 -5.87
C LYS A 124 -12.03 21.32 -6.76
N TYR A 125 -12.26 21.16 -8.06
CA TYR A 125 -11.19 21.04 -9.03
C TYR A 125 -10.52 22.40 -9.16
N LYS A 126 -9.25 22.54 -8.73
CA LYS A 126 -8.48 23.77 -8.87
C LYS A 126 -8.35 24.11 -10.36
N LYS A 127 -9.25 24.92 -10.92
CA LYS A 127 -9.19 25.33 -12.33
C LYS A 127 -7.88 26.06 -12.67
N ASN A 128 -7.32 26.79 -11.69
CA ASN A 128 -6.17 27.67 -11.88
C ASN A 128 -4.80 26.98 -11.69
N GLY A 129 -4.76 25.64 -11.60
CA GLY A 129 -3.51 24.91 -11.49
C GLY A 129 -3.02 24.59 -10.07
N TYR A 130 -1.73 24.30 -9.93
CA TYR A 130 -1.05 24.02 -8.66
C TYR A 130 0.37 24.60 -8.61
N TRP A 131 0.93 24.72 -7.40
CA TRP A 131 2.31 25.19 -7.18
C TRP A 131 3.24 24.00 -6.89
N TYR A 132 4.45 24.02 -7.43
CA TYR A 132 5.54 23.14 -7.00
C TYR A 132 6.25 23.72 -5.77
N GLU A 133 6.85 22.85 -4.94
CA GLU A 133 7.67 23.24 -3.79
C GLU A 133 8.83 24.16 -4.17
N ASN A 134 9.36 23.99 -5.39
CA ASN A 134 10.43 24.83 -5.91
C ASN A 134 9.98 26.22 -6.38
N GLY A 135 8.70 26.58 -6.22
CA GLY A 135 8.14 27.92 -6.49
C GLY A 135 7.48 28.11 -7.86
N TYR A 136 7.45 27.10 -8.75
CA TYR A 136 6.78 27.24 -10.05
C TYR A 136 5.28 26.99 -9.99
N LYS A 137 4.48 27.85 -10.62
CA LYS A 137 3.04 27.63 -10.87
C LYS A 137 2.81 26.83 -12.15
N VAL A 138 1.96 25.82 -12.08
CA VAL A 138 1.55 24.94 -13.19
C VAL A 138 0.07 25.14 -13.44
N LEU A 139 -0.30 25.42 -14.69
CA LEU A 139 -1.67 25.57 -15.14
C LEU A 139 -2.16 24.27 -15.77
N TYR A 140 -3.44 23.94 -15.55
CA TYR A 140 -4.12 22.90 -16.32
C TYR A 140 -4.49 23.46 -17.70
N VAL A 141 -4.18 22.71 -18.75
CA VAL A 141 -4.56 22.99 -20.14
C VAL A 141 -5.48 21.87 -20.65
N GLU A 142 -6.19 22.14 -21.75
CA GLU A 142 -7.15 21.20 -22.33
C GLU A 142 -6.52 19.82 -22.62
N GLY A 143 -7.33 18.77 -22.49
CA GLY A 143 -6.88 17.39 -22.74
C GLY A 143 -6.02 16.78 -21.63
N ASN A 144 -6.23 17.15 -20.36
CA ASN A 144 -5.47 16.69 -19.19
C ASN A 144 -3.96 17.02 -19.22
N LYS A 145 -3.54 17.96 -20.05
CA LYS A 145 -2.15 18.42 -20.08
C LYS A 145 -1.94 19.48 -19.00
N CYS A 146 -0.69 19.65 -18.59
CA CYS A 146 -0.29 20.68 -17.64
C CYS A 146 0.91 21.43 -18.21
N ILE A 147 0.92 22.75 -18.09
CA ILE A 147 2.01 23.61 -18.56
C ILE A 147 2.43 24.57 -17.44
N LYS A 148 3.73 24.85 -17.31
CA LYS A 148 4.19 25.86 -16.35
C LYS A 148 3.75 27.25 -16.82
N GLU A 149 3.30 28.09 -15.90
CA GLU A 149 2.72 29.40 -16.23
C GLU A 149 3.69 30.29 -17.03
N HIS A 150 4.95 30.38 -16.62
CA HIS A 150 5.97 31.15 -17.35
C HIS A 150 6.24 30.63 -18.77
N ILE A 151 6.12 29.32 -19.01
CA ILE A 151 6.26 28.76 -20.36
C ILE A 151 5.08 29.20 -21.21
N LYS A 152 3.86 29.11 -20.66
CA LYS A 152 2.65 29.55 -21.36
C LYS A 152 2.74 31.03 -21.74
N VAL A 153 3.13 31.90 -20.80
CA VAL A 153 3.30 33.34 -21.06
C VAL A 153 4.30 33.60 -22.18
N MET A 154 5.42 32.87 -22.21
CA MET A 154 6.43 33.01 -23.26
C MET A 154 5.96 32.44 -24.62
N GLU A 155 5.28 31.29 -24.64
CA GLU A 155 4.71 30.71 -25.87
C GLU A 155 3.65 31.62 -26.50
N GLU A 156 2.78 32.21 -25.68
CA GLU A 156 1.75 33.16 -26.12
C GLU A 156 2.39 34.43 -26.70
N HIS A 157 3.43 34.96 -26.06
CA HIS A 157 4.15 36.13 -26.56
C HIS A 157 4.88 35.87 -27.88
N MET A 158 5.44 34.67 -28.07
CA MET A 158 6.13 34.28 -29.31
C MET A 158 5.20 33.80 -30.42
N GLY A 159 3.94 33.47 -30.10
CA GLY A 159 3.01 32.86 -31.04
C GLY A 159 3.39 31.43 -31.49
N ARG A 160 4.30 30.76 -30.79
CA ARG A 160 4.70 29.37 -31.09
C ARG A 160 5.10 28.61 -29.83
N LYS A 161 5.11 27.27 -29.92
CA LYS A 161 5.62 26.41 -28.85
C LYS A 161 7.14 26.51 -28.71
N LEU A 162 7.63 26.25 -27.49
CA LEU A 162 9.06 26.11 -27.24
C LEU A 162 9.62 24.89 -27.98
N LYS A 163 10.79 25.06 -28.59
CA LYS A 163 11.56 23.96 -29.18
C LYS A 163 12.15 23.09 -28.08
N LYS A 164 12.52 21.86 -28.45
CA LYS A 164 13.15 20.92 -27.52
C LYS A 164 14.40 21.51 -26.86
N ASN A 165 15.17 22.41 -27.48
CA ASN A 165 16.38 23.01 -26.90
C ASN A 165 16.15 24.37 -26.20
N GLU A 166 14.92 24.85 -26.10
CA GLU A 166 14.62 26.16 -25.51
C GLU A 166 14.17 26.02 -24.06
N VAL A 167 14.55 26.99 -23.23
CA VAL A 167 14.14 27.13 -21.84
C VAL A 167 13.81 28.58 -21.52
N VAL A 168 12.88 28.80 -20.60
CA VAL A 168 12.54 30.13 -20.08
C VAL A 168 13.23 30.33 -18.74
N HIS A 169 13.99 31.41 -18.64
CA HIS A 169 14.75 31.79 -17.46
C HIS A 169 14.13 33.00 -16.78
N HIS A 170 14.05 32.99 -15.44
CA HIS A 170 13.61 34.15 -14.64
C HIS A 170 14.81 35.02 -14.28
N ILE A 171 14.86 36.24 -14.81
CA ILE A 171 16.01 37.16 -14.68
C ILE A 171 16.26 37.53 -13.22
N ASN A 172 15.21 37.85 -12.46
CA ASN A 172 15.31 38.20 -11.04
C ASN A 172 15.38 36.99 -10.10
N GLY A 173 15.34 35.75 -10.62
CA GLY A 173 15.30 34.51 -9.83
C GLY A 173 13.97 34.24 -9.10
N ASN A 174 13.03 35.18 -9.11
CA ASN A 174 11.69 35.01 -8.53
C ASN A 174 10.77 34.26 -9.50
N LYS A 175 10.49 33.00 -9.18
CA LYS A 175 9.72 32.06 -10.01
C LYS A 175 8.20 32.35 -10.04
N SER A 176 7.71 33.24 -9.18
CA SER A 176 6.31 33.69 -9.22
C SER A 176 6.11 34.94 -10.09
N ASP A 177 7.18 35.67 -10.43
CA ASP A 177 7.10 36.86 -11.28
C ASP A 177 7.20 36.48 -12.76
N ASN A 178 6.04 36.29 -13.38
CA ASN A 178 5.93 35.82 -14.77
C ASN A 178 5.68 36.97 -15.76
N ARG A 179 5.99 38.23 -15.40
CA ARG A 179 5.95 39.35 -16.35
C ARG A 179 6.97 39.13 -17.46
N LEU A 180 6.62 39.42 -18.71
CA LEU A 180 7.49 39.19 -19.86
C LEU A 180 8.89 39.82 -19.71
N GLN A 181 8.97 41.00 -19.11
CA GLN A 181 10.22 41.70 -18.81
C GLN A 181 11.16 40.93 -17.86
N ASN A 182 10.62 40.02 -17.04
CA ASN A 182 11.37 39.18 -16.12
C ASN A 182 11.71 37.79 -16.70
N LEU A 183 11.22 37.48 -17.91
CA LEU A 183 11.43 36.19 -18.56
C LEU A 183 12.40 36.34 -19.72
N LYS A 184 13.34 35.40 -19.83
CA LYS A 184 14.30 35.33 -20.94
C LYS A 184 14.26 33.96 -21.60
N LEU A 185 14.04 33.93 -22.91
CA LEU A 185 14.21 32.70 -23.70
C LEU A 185 15.71 32.46 -23.92
N MET A 186 16.17 31.26 -23.61
CA MET A 186 17.56 30.85 -23.79
C MET A 186 17.61 29.43 -24.32
N THR A 187 18.71 29.04 -24.97
CA THR A 187 18.98 27.62 -25.21
C THR A 187 19.40 26.92 -23.91
N ARG A 188 19.35 25.59 -23.86
CA ARG A 188 19.85 24.85 -22.70
C ARG A 188 21.33 25.12 -22.42
N GLU A 189 22.12 25.28 -23.47
CA GLU A 189 23.55 25.55 -23.40
C GLU A 189 23.82 26.92 -22.79
N GLU A 190 23.11 27.95 -23.29
CA GLU A 190 23.20 29.31 -22.77
C GLU A 190 22.76 29.37 -21.31
N HIS A 191 21.67 28.69 -20.95
CA HIS A 191 21.17 28.65 -19.59
C HIS A 191 22.17 27.97 -18.63
N SER A 192 22.77 26.86 -19.06
CA SER A 192 23.82 26.17 -18.30
C SER A 192 25.06 27.04 -18.11
N SER A 193 25.52 27.68 -19.19
CA SER A 193 26.66 28.62 -19.17
C SER A 193 26.39 29.82 -18.26
N TYR A 194 25.17 30.37 -18.29
CA TYR A 194 24.76 31.48 -17.44
C TYR A 194 24.81 31.12 -15.95
N HIS A 195 24.22 29.99 -15.55
CA HIS A 195 24.30 29.53 -14.15
C HIS A 195 25.72 29.21 -13.73
N ARG A 196 26.53 28.62 -14.62
CA ARG A 196 27.95 28.38 -14.32
C ARG A 196 28.70 29.68 -14.05
N LYS A 197 28.50 30.71 -14.87
CA LYS A 197 29.11 32.04 -14.67
C LYS A 197 28.66 32.68 -13.36
N LEU A 198 27.37 32.55 -13.01
CA LEU A 198 26.83 33.02 -11.74
C LEU A 198 27.44 32.29 -10.54
N GLU A 199 27.54 30.96 -10.59
CA GLU A 199 28.15 30.16 -9.52
C GLU A 199 29.61 30.55 -9.27
N LEU A 200 30.38 30.78 -10.34
CA LEU A 200 31.77 31.24 -10.26
C LEU A 200 31.86 32.64 -9.65
N LYS A 201 30.99 33.58 -10.06
CA LYS A 201 30.89 34.92 -9.44
C LYS A 201 30.54 34.84 -7.96
N ASN A 202 29.70 33.88 -7.56
CA ASN A 202 29.30 33.66 -6.17
C ASN A 202 30.32 32.85 -5.36
N GLY A 203 31.56 32.69 -5.85
CA GLY A 203 32.68 32.14 -5.06
C GLY A 203 32.79 30.62 -5.04
N LYS A 204 32.03 29.90 -5.89
CA LYS A 204 32.11 28.43 -5.96
C LYS A 204 33.43 28.02 -6.62
N LYS A 205 34.32 27.36 -5.87
CA LYS A 205 35.63 26.88 -6.39
C LYS A 205 35.42 25.76 -7.41
N LEU A 206 36.13 25.84 -8.54
CA LEU A 206 36.22 24.72 -9.50
C LEU A 206 36.90 23.54 -8.81
N PHE A 207 36.29 22.36 -8.89
CA PHE A 207 36.97 21.11 -8.49
C PHE A 207 38.22 20.96 -9.36
N LYS A 208 39.40 20.99 -8.74
CA LYS A 208 40.64 20.59 -9.41
C LYS A 208 40.48 19.12 -9.79
N ARG A 209 40.59 18.79 -11.07
CA ARG A 209 40.76 17.39 -11.50
C ARG A 209 42.02 16.88 -10.81
N VAL A 210 41.87 15.87 -9.96
CA VAL A 210 42.99 15.06 -9.49
C VAL A 210 43.52 14.36 -10.73
N GLY A 211 44.77 14.68 -11.08
CA GLY A 211 45.47 14.10 -12.23
C GLY A 211 45.78 12.63 -12.02
#